data_AF-A0A1H5GH26-F1
#
_entry.id   AF-A0A1H5GH26-F1
#
_cell.length_a   1.000
_cell.length_b   1.000
_cell.length_c   1.000
_cell.angle_alpha   90.00
_cell.angle_beta   90.00
_cell.angle_gamma   90.00
#
_symmetry.space_group_name_H-M   'P 1'
#
loop_
_entity.id
_entity.type
_entity.pdbx_description
1 polymer ?
#
loop_
_entity_poly.entity_id
_entity_poly.type
_entity_poly.pdbx_seq_one_letter_code
_entity_poly.pdbx_strand_id
1 'polypeptide(L)'
;MPRSSAWRECLWIGTRAARLAGVAAALSLALAATAQDGASGAARKPLPAAAASAATIYVDERDCSDKDALEATECHNAALNSRAEYEEKAPRFDANEACTRVFGAHNCSMRIGVGAKGIGFLPSYRGFTLVRGKGGAEMMVLPALAGASRLVEFTPRPVSRLDADQDAARAARAQAAWQRAHASVIRSAGGGPRYRDAPKGVMPDLSDDAGAAQSGPAATYPVSPSMLKAMQDEMRKYGHPSPK
;
A
#
# COMPACT_ATOMS: atom_id res chain seq x y z
N MET A 1 -61.42 -11.52 -21.94
CA MET A 1 -62.06 -11.95 -20.66
C MET A 1 -61.17 -13.05 -20.08
N PRO A 2 -60.94 -13.15 -18.75
CA PRO A 2 -61.56 -12.47 -17.59
C PRO A 2 -60.80 -11.15 -17.25
N ARG A 3 -60.83 -10.56 -16.03
CA ARG A 3 -61.90 -10.13 -15.08
C ARG A 3 -61.21 -9.62 -13.79
N SER A 4 -61.66 -8.48 -13.22
CA SER A 4 -61.20 -7.91 -11.92
C SER A 4 -59.74 -7.37 -11.91
N SER A 5 -59.30 -6.46 -11.01
CA SER A 5 -59.86 -5.96 -9.74
C SER A 5 -59.49 -4.49 -9.45
N ALA A 6 -60.28 -3.87 -8.57
CA ALA A 6 -60.02 -2.69 -7.72
C ALA A 6 -58.59 -2.64 -7.10
N TRP A 7 -58.04 -1.51 -6.61
CA TRP A 7 -58.66 -0.54 -5.67
C TRP A 7 -58.10 0.90 -5.71
N ARG A 8 -59.05 1.83 -5.58
CA ARG A 8 -59.05 3.17 -4.93
C ARG A 8 -57.78 4.02 -4.84
N GLU A 9 -57.95 5.23 -5.36
CA GLU A 9 -57.11 6.42 -5.19
C GLU A 9 -57.21 7.01 -3.78
N CYS A 10 -56.10 7.53 -3.25
CA CYS A 10 -56.09 8.48 -2.12
C CYS A 10 -55.47 9.80 -2.59
N LEU A 11 -56.30 10.64 -3.21
CA LEU A 11 -55.95 12.00 -3.59
C LEU A 11 -56.08 12.91 -2.36
N TRP A 12 -54.97 13.49 -1.87
CA TRP A 12 -55.03 14.67 -1.00
C TRP A 12 -54.06 15.74 -1.48
N ILE A 13 -54.65 16.83 -1.97
CA ILE A 13 -53.96 17.98 -2.53
C ILE A 13 -53.60 18.93 -1.38
N GLY A 14 -52.31 19.01 -1.04
CA GLY A 14 -51.77 20.00 -0.10
C GLY A 14 -51.32 21.27 -0.83
N THR A 15 -52.15 22.31 -0.83
CA THR A 15 -51.86 23.59 -1.49
C THR A 15 -50.76 24.38 -0.78
N ARG A 16 -49.83 24.94 -1.57
CA ARG A 16 -48.86 25.93 -1.09
C ARG A 16 -49.54 27.30 -0.99
N ALA A 17 -49.41 27.97 0.15
CA ALA A 17 -49.72 29.39 0.31
C ALA A 17 -48.65 30.08 1.17
N ALA A 18 -48.17 31.23 0.72
CA ALA A 18 -47.02 31.92 1.29
C ALA A 18 -47.35 32.73 2.56
N ARG A 19 -46.35 32.93 3.41
CA ARG A 19 -46.21 34.15 4.22
C ARG A 19 -44.76 34.63 4.19
N LEU A 20 -44.52 35.70 3.43
CA LEU A 20 -43.33 36.55 3.51
C LEU A 20 -43.72 37.82 4.28
N ALA A 21 -42.86 38.28 5.19
CA ALA A 21 -42.87 39.63 5.72
C ALA A 21 -41.46 40.03 6.21
N GLY A 22 -40.91 41.14 5.68
CA GLY A 22 -39.91 41.96 6.39
C GLY A 22 -40.59 42.75 7.52
N VAL A 23 -39.99 43.68 8.28
CA VAL A 23 -38.79 44.55 8.15
C VAL A 23 -38.32 44.88 9.60
N ALA A 24 -37.21 45.53 9.97
CA ALA A 24 -36.15 46.34 9.34
C ALA A 24 -34.82 46.10 10.09
N ALA A 25 -33.61 46.26 9.53
CA ALA A 25 -32.87 47.50 9.25
C ALA A 25 -32.82 48.55 10.38
N ALA A 26 -31.68 48.60 11.10
CA ALA A 26 -31.24 49.75 11.88
C ALA A 26 -29.70 49.84 11.81
N LEU A 27 -29.18 50.84 11.10
CA LEU A 27 -27.77 51.24 11.15
C LEU A 27 -27.51 52.03 12.44
N SER A 28 -26.35 51.80 13.06
CA SER A 28 -25.72 52.77 13.97
C SER A 28 -24.22 52.75 13.74
N LEU A 29 -23.68 53.75 13.04
CA LEU A 29 -22.26 54.10 13.09
C LEU A 29 -22.05 55.08 14.24
N ALA A 30 -21.05 54.81 15.08
CA ALA A 30 -20.38 55.82 15.89
C ALA A 30 -18.87 55.50 15.89
N LEU A 31 -18.04 56.54 15.73
CA LEU A 31 -16.63 56.40 15.40
C LEU A 31 -15.73 56.52 16.65
N ALA A 32 -14.70 55.67 16.70
CA ALA A 32 -13.38 55.85 17.29
C ALA A 32 -13.21 56.54 18.68
N ALA A 33 -12.66 55.79 19.64
CA ALA A 33 -11.70 56.29 20.62
C ALA A 33 -10.69 55.18 20.99
N THR A 34 -9.46 55.56 21.27
CA THR A 34 -8.29 54.69 21.44
C THR A 34 -8.05 54.27 22.90
N ALA A 35 -7.65 53.02 23.14
CA ALA A 35 -6.80 52.63 24.27
C ALA A 35 -6.04 51.33 23.96
N GLN A 36 -4.74 51.30 24.28
CA GLN A 36 -3.94 50.07 24.39
C GLN A 36 -3.98 49.55 25.85
N ASP A 37 -3.20 48.50 26.10
CA ASP A 37 -2.97 47.83 27.39
C ASP A 37 -4.12 46.95 27.91
N GLY A 38 -3.88 45.71 28.34
CA GLY A 38 -2.64 44.95 28.33
C GLY A 38 -2.79 43.56 28.95
N ALA A 39 -1.81 42.69 28.70
CA ALA A 39 -1.47 41.49 29.47
C ALA A 39 -2.60 40.61 30.09
N SER A 40 -2.89 39.48 29.44
CA SER A 40 -3.05 38.20 30.15
C SER A 40 -2.63 37.04 29.25
N GLY A 41 -1.32 36.93 29.05
CA GLY A 41 -0.68 35.77 28.42
C GLY A 41 -0.74 34.55 29.34
N ALA A 42 -1.91 33.90 29.42
CA ALA A 42 -2.02 32.56 29.97
C ALA A 42 -1.27 31.59 29.05
N ALA A 43 0.03 31.41 29.33
CA ALA A 43 0.89 30.50 28.60
C ALA A 43 0.33 29.08 28.70
N ARG A 44 -0.42 28.67 27.66
CA ARG A 44 -0.74 27.26 27.42
C ARG A 44 0.58 26.55 27.18
N LYS A 45 1.16 26.02 28.26
CA LYS A 45 2.29 25.10 28.24
C LYS A 45 1.96 24.06 27.16
N PRO A 46 2.78 23.94 26.09
CA PRO A 46 2.51 22.93 25.07
C PRO A 46 2.44 21.59 25.78
N LEU A 47 1.26 20.97 25.77
CA LEU A 47 1.14 19.59 26.21
C LEU A 47 2.09 18.80 25.32
N PRO A 48 3.03 18.01 25.87
CA PRO A 48 3.95 17.24 25.03
C PRO A 48 3.09 16.45 24.05
N ALA A 49 3.35 16.65 22.75
CA ALA A 49 2.69 15.87 21.72
C ALA A 49 2.87 14.41 22.12
N ALA A 50 1.76 13.69 22.36
CA ALA A 50 1.80 12.32 22.84
C ALA A 50 2.74 11.56 21.91
N ALA A 51 3.86 11.08 22.45
CA ALA A 51 4.91 10.51 21.65
C ALA A 51 4.27 9.38 20.85
N ALA A 52 4.25 9.54 19.52
CA ALA A 52 3.63 8.56 18.65
C ALA A 52 4.40 7.25 18.85
N SER A 53 3.83 6.33 19.61
CA SER A 53 4.46 5.06 19.91
C SER A 53 4.71 4.38 18.58
N ALA A 54 5.99 4.09 18.29
CA ALA A 54 6.36 3.39 17.08
C ALA A 54 5.60 2.06 17.08
N ALA A 55 4.68 1.88 16.13
CA ALA A 55 3.83 0.71 16.09
C ALA A 55 4.70 -0.55 16.01
N THR A 56 4.50 -1.50 16.92
CA THR A 56 5.25 -2.75 16.96
C THR A 56 5.08 -3.47 15.63
N ILE A 57 6.20 -3.73 14.96
CA ILE A 57 6.25 -4.56 13.75
C ILE A 57 6.54 -6.00 14.19
N TYR A 58 5.68 -6.91 13.76
CA TYR A 58 5.87 -8.35 13.87
C TYR A 58 6.38 -8.87 12.54
N VAL A 59 7.53 -9.56 12.52
CA VAL A 59 8.17 -9.97 11.25
C VAL A 59 7.34 -11.05 10.53
N ASP A 60 6.80 -11.99 11.30
CA ASP A 60 5.97 -13.11 10.86
C ASP A 60 5.02 -13.58 11.99
N GLU A 61 4.28 -14.66 11.77
CA GLU A 61 3.35 -15.25 12.73
C GLU A 61 4.03 -15.73 14.02
N ARG A 62 5.31 -16.14 13.93
CA ARG A 62 6.06 -16.66 15.07
C ARG A 62 6.53 -15.51 15.94
N ASP A 63 7.06 -14.44 15.37
CA ASP A 63 7.43 -13.22 16.11
C ASP A 63 6.22 -12.53 16.76
N CYS A 64 5.00 -12.76 16.24
CA CYS A 64 3.74 -12.38 16.88
C CYS A 64 3.37 -13.30 18.07
N SER A 65 3.51 -14.61 17.89
CA SER A 65 3.18 -15.62 18.91
C SER A 65 4.19 -15.64 20.07
N ASP A 66 5.49 -15.59 19.77
CA ASP A 66 6.60 -15.56 20.73
C ASP A 66 6.60 -14.27 21.62
N LYS A 67 5.71 -13.30 21.31
CA LYS A 67 5.48 -12.06 22.07
C LYS A 67 4.11 -12.00 22.76
N ASP A 68 3.34 -13.09 22.73
CA ASP A 68 1.97 -13.19 23.26
C ASP A 68 1.05 -12.05 22.77
N ALA A 69 1.22 -11.61 21.51
CA ALA A 69 0.54 -10.42 20.99
C ALA A 69 -0.95 -10.67 20.67
N LEU A 70 -1.26 -11.90 20.25
CA LEU A 70 -2.58 -12.45 19.94
C LEU A 70 -2.54 -13.98 20.15
N GLU A 71 -3.68 -14.65 20.04
CA GLU A 71 -3.72 -16.12 19.95
C GLU A 71 -2.99 -16.63 18.69
N ALA A 72 -2.41 -17.82 18.74
CA ALA A 72 -1.58 -18.35 17.63
C ALA A 72 -2.31 -18.40 16.28
N THR A 73 -3.61 -18.72 16.28
CA THR A 73 -4.47 -18.70 15.08
C THR A 73 -4.71 -17.30 14.54
N GLU A 74 -4.80 -16.29 15.41
CA GLU A 74 -4.93 -14.88 15.03
C GLU A 74 -3.59 -14.31 14.52
N CYS A 75 -2.45 -14.71 15.09
CA CYS A 75 -1.12 -14.38 14.56
C CYS A 75 -0.89 -14.99 13.15
N HIS A 76 -1.34 -16.22 12.92
CA HIS A 76 -1.33 -16.86 11.60
C HIS A 76 -2.19 -16.09 10.59
N ASN A 77 -3.45 -15.80 10.94
CA ASN A 77 -4.35 -14.99 10.12
C ASN A 77 -3.75 -13.61 9.85
N ALA A 78 -3.17 -12.95 10.87
CA ALA A 78 -2.55 -11.63 10.72
C ALA A 78 -1.42 -11.66 9.68
N ALA A 79 -0.52 -12.65 9.74
CA ALA A 79 0.58 -12.80 8.80
C ALA A 79 0.11 -13.06 7.35
N LEU A 80 -0.90 -13.91 7.15
CA LEU A 80 -1.44 -14.21 5.82
C LEU A 80 -2.27 -13.04 5.25
N ASN A 81 -3.12 -12.43 6.06
CA ASN A 81 -4.00 -11.34 5.65
C ASN A 81 -3.19 -10.07 5.31
N SER A 82 -2.16 -9.74 6.10
CA SER A 82 -1.24 -8.64 5.78
C SER A 82 -0.39 -8.94 4.55
N ARG A 83 0.00 -10.20 4.33
CA ARG A 83 0.69 -10.59 3.09
C ARG A 83 -0.22 -10.36 1.88
N ALA A 84 -1.47 -10.79 1.93
CA ALA A 84 -2.42 -10.62 0.84
C ALA A 84 -2.68 -9.13 0.53
N GLU A 85 -2.87 -8.30 1.55
CA GLU A 85 -3.03 -6.85 1.40
C GLU A 85 -1.78 -6.18 0.81
N TYR A 86 -0.58 -6.63 1.20
CA TYR A 86 0.68 -6.21 0.59
C TYR A 86 0.76 -6.60 -0.89
N GLU A 87 0.54 -7.87 -1.23
CA GLU A 87 0.65 -8.35 -2.63
C GLU A 87 -0.37 -7.64 -3.54
N GLU A 88 -1.57 -7.32 -3.05
CA GLU A 88 -2.53 -6.53 -3.82
C GLU A 88 -2.02 -5.10 -4.06
N LYS A 89 -1.68 -4.36 -2.99
CA LYS A 89 -1.57 -2.90 -3.04
C LYS A 89 -0.17 -2.31 -3.06
N ALA A 90 0.88 -3.10 -2.81
CA ALA A 90 2.24 -2.61 -2.91
C ALA A 90 2.51 -2.08 -4.34
N PRO A 91 3.04 -0.85 -4.49
CA PRO A 91 3.27 -0.26 -5.78
C PRO A 91 4.37 -1.01 -6.53
N ARG A 92 4.08 -1.33 -7.79
CA ARG A 92 4.96 -2.06 -8.70
C ARG A 92 5.70 -1.08 -9.61
N PHE A 93 6.99 -1.33 -9.80
CA PHE A 93 7.90 -0.54 -10.63
C PHE A 93 8.59 -1.45 -11.65
N ASP A 94 8.79 -0.96 -12.88
CA ASP A 94 9.52 -1.70 -13.93
C ASP A 94 11.06 -1.62 -13.79
N ALA A 95 11.58 -0.86 -12.81
CA ALA A 95 13.00 -0.61 -12.60
C ALA A 95 13.32 -0.45 -11.11
N ASN A 96 14.52 -0.86 -10.67
CA ASN A 96 14.91 -0.82 -9.26
C ASN A 96 15.06 0.63 -8.78
N GLU A 97 15.70 1.44 -9.59
CA GLU A 97 16.03 2.86 -9.42
C GLU A 97 14.77 3.71 -9.24
N ALA A 98 13.67 3.31 -9.87
CA ALA A 98 12.38 3.96 -9.72
C ALA A 98 11.75 3.64 -8.35
N CYS A 99 11.90 2.41 -7.85
CA CYS A 99 11.45 2.03 -6.52
C CYS A 99 12.34 2.68 -5.43
N THR A 100 13.66 2.59 -5.56
CA THR A 100 14.62 3.09 -4.55
C THR A 100 14.62 4.61 -4.44
N ARG A 101 14.26 5.36 -5.49
CA ARG A 101 14.07 6.82 -5.36
C ARG A 101 12.81 7.21 -4.58
N VAL A 102 11.82 6.31 -4.49
CA VAL A 102 10.57 6.53 -3.72
C VAL A 102 10.71 6.01 -2.30
N PHE A 103 11.27 4.80 -2.12
CA PHE A 103 11.34 4.11 -0.83
C PHE A 103 12.72 4.13 -0.17
N GLY A 104 13.76 4.62 -0.84
CA GLY A 104 15.15 4.62 -0.37
C GLY A 104 15.96 3.41 -0.84
N ALA A 105 17.28 3.49 -0.74
CA ALA A 105 18.19 2.38 -1.01
C ALA A 105 17.90 1.17 -0.12
N HIS A 106 18.13 -0.04 -0.62
CA HIS A 106 17.90 -1.34 0.04
C HIS A 106 16.44 -1.63 0.50
N ASN A 107 15.51 -0.70 0.30
CA ASN A 107 14.10 -0.84 0.69
C ASN A 107 13.21 -1.40 -0.45
N CYS A 108 13.81 -1.98 -1.48
CA CYS A 108 13.10 -2.52 -2.66
C CYS A 108 13.58 -3.94 -3.00
N SER A 109 12.63 -4.80 -3.35
CA SER A 109 12.86 -6.19 -3.74
C SER A 109 12.42 -6.45 -5.18
N MET A 110 13.19 -7.27 -5.92
CA MET A 110 12.79 -7.81 -7.21
C MET A 110 11.76 -8.94 -7.02
N ARG A 111 10.77 -9.02 -7.89
CA ARG A 111 9.76 -10.09 -7.88
C ARG A 111 9.33 -10.47 -9.29
N ILE A 112 9.11 -11.76 -9.51
CA ILE A 112 8.72 -12.33 -10.80
C ILE A 112 7.19 -12.23 -10.94
N GLY A 113 6.69 -11.99 -12.14
CA GLY A 113 5.26 -11.92 -12.48
C GLY A 113 4.57 -10.57 -12.27
N VAL A 114 5.27 -9.53 -11.77
CA VAL A 114 4.63 -8.28 -11.30
C VAL A 114 4.94 -7.01 -12.09
N GLY A 115 5.81 -7.07 -13.10
CA GLY A 115 6.07 -5.98 -14.05
C GLY A 115 5.70 -6.34 -15.49
N ALA A 116 5.71 -5.37 -16.40
CA ALA A 116 5.16 -5.52 -17.76
C ALA A 116 5.84 -6.60 -18.64
N LYS A 117 6.97 -7.16 -18.20
CA LYS A 117 7.69 -8.28 -18.85
C LYS A 117 8.00 -9.45 -17.91
N GLY A 118 7.22 -9.63 -16.84
CA GLY A 118 7.36 -10.76 -15.93
C GLY A 118 8.44 -10.61 -14.86
N ILE A 119 9.11 -9.46 -14.77
CA ILE A 119 9.94 -9.06 -13.62
C ILE A 119 9.56 -7.61 -13.29
N GLY A 120 9.48 -7.29 -12.00
CA GLY A 120 9.28 -5.94 -11.49
C GLY A 120 9.87 -5.78 -10.09
N PHE A 121 9.76 -4.57 -9.53
CA PHE A 121 10.26 -4.21 -8.21
C PHE A 121 9.14 -3.66 -7.34
N LEU A 122 9.18 -3.97 -6.05
CA LEU A 122 8.21 -3.54 -5.04
C LEU A 122 8.94 -3.12 -3.77
N PRO A 123 8.38 -2.21 -2.95
CA PRO A 123 8.95 -1.88 -1.65
C PRO A 123 8.98 -3.12 -0.74
N SER A 124 10.10 -3.34 -0.06
CA SER A 124 10.32 -4.54 0.75
C SER A 124 9.34 -4.62 1.92
N TYR A 125 8.54 -5.69 1.96
CA TYR A 125 7.71 -6.04 3.11
C TYR A 125 8.59 -6.37 4.33
N ARG A 126 8.26 -5.81 5.50
CA ARG A 126 9.02 -5.95 6.75
C ARG A 126 8.34 -6.81 7.81
N GLY A 127 7.08 -7.16 7.62
CA GLY A 127 6.21 -7.71 8.65
C GLY A 127 4.85 -7.04 8.62
N PHE A 128 4.16 -7.06 9.75
CA PHE A 128 2.87 -6.42 9.94
C PHE A 128 2.79 -5.66 11.26
N THR A 129 1.86 -4.71 11.34
CA THR A 129 1.49 -4.03 12.57
C THR A 129 0.06 -4.39 12.95
N LEU A 130 -0.18 -4.55 14.24
CA LEU A 130 -1.53 -4.74 14.78
C LEU A 130 -2.14 -3.38 15.12
N VAL A 131 -3.38 -3.17 14.70
CA VAL A 131 -4.13 -1.92 14.92
C VAL A 131 -5.56 -2.21 15.38
N ARG A 132 -6.14 -1.27 16.11
CA ARG A 132 -7.54 -1.38 16.57
C ARG A 132 -8.49 -0.92 15.47
N GLY A 133 -9.54 -1.70 15.21
CA GLY A 133 -10.59 -1.36 14.25
C GLY A 133 -11.42 -0.14 14.68
N LYS A 134 -12.27 0.37 13.78
CA LYS A 134 -13.21 1.46 14.09
C LYS A 134 -14.17 1.00 15.20
N GLY A 135 -14.08 1.63 16.37
CA GLY A 135 -14.82 1.22 17.57
C GLY A 135 -14.00 0.44 18.61
N GLY A 136 -12.71 0.15 18.35
CA GLY A 136 -11.76 -0.37 19.35
C GLY A 136 -11.90 -1.85 19.72
N ALA A 137 -13.02 -2.50 19.42
CA ALA A 137 -13.26 -3.90 19.78
C ALA A 137 -12.42 -4.89 18.93
N GLU A 138 -12.48 -4.78 17.60
CA GLU A 138 -11.81 -5.72 16.70
C GLU A 138 -10.31 -5.41 16.55
N MET A 139 -9.48 -6.46 16.60
CA MET A 139 -8.07 -6.39 16.21
C MET A 139 -7.93 -6.58 14.70
N MET A 140 -7.17 -5.69 14.09
CA MET A 140 -6.92 -5.65 12.66
C MET A 140 -5.41 -5.68 12.39
N VAL A 141 -5.02 -6.09 11.19
CA VAL A 141 -3.64 -6.12 10.74
C VAL A 141 -3.42 -5.16 9.56
N LEU A 142 -2.26 -4.50 9.55
CA LEU A 142 -1.76 -3.70 8.43
C LEU A 142 -0.36 -4.18 8.01
N PRO A 143 -0.02 -4.16 6.71
CA PRO A 143 1.34 -4.45 6.25
C PRO A 143 2.34 -3.38 6.71
N ALA A 144 3.53 -3.81 7.13
CA ALA A 144 4.67 -2.93 7.37
C ALA A 144 5.62 -2.97 6.15
N LEU A 145 5.94 -1.80 5.60
CA LEU A 145 6.92 -1.63 4.53
C LEU A 145 8.22 -1.02 5.04
N ALA A 146 9.32 -1.33 4.36
CA ALA A 146 10.57 -0.62 4.48
C ALA A 146 10.47 0.79 3.88
N GLY A 147 11.25 1.74 4.41
CA GLY A 147 11.35 3.09 3.85
C GLY A 147 10.06 3.92 3.96
N ALA A 148 9.64 4.53 2.85
CA ALA A 148 8.52 5.47 2.78
C ALA A 148 7.13 4.82 2.86
N SER A 149 6.89 3.97 3.86
CA SER A 149 5.67 3.19 4.07
C SER A 149 4.36 4.01 4.02
N ARG A 150 4.39 5.26 4.49
CA ARG A 150 3.26 6.21 4.48
C ARG A 150 2.77 6.60 3.09
N LEU A 151 3.50 6.26 2.02
CA LEU A 151 3.09 6.47 0.63
C LEU A 151 2.18 5.36 0.10
N VAL A 152 1.86 4.32 0.88
CA VAL A 152 0.99 3.21 0.44
C VAL A 152 -0.22 3.09 1.35
N GLU A 153 -1.41 3.26 0.78
CA GLU A 153 -2.68 3.18 1.50
C GLU A 153 -3.19 1.73 1.56
N PHE A 154 -2.82 1.03 2.63
CA PHE A 154 -3.35 -0.29 2.95
C PHE A 154 -4.70 -0.19 3.68
N THR A 155 -5.58 -1.16 3.43
CA THR A 155 -6.82 -1.33 4.19
C THR A 155 -6.57 -2.38 5.27
N PRO A 156 -6.90 -2.11 6.55
CA PRO A 156 -6.74 -3.11 7.60
C PRO A 156 -7.61 -4.34 7.33
N ARG A 157 -7.04 -5.53 7.48
CA ARG A 157 -7.77 -6.81 7.44
C ARG A 157 -7.99 -7.34 8.87
N PRO A 158 -9.05 -8.12 9.14
CA PRO A 158 -9.28 -8.71 10.45
C PRO A 158 -8.16 -9.70 10.84
N VAL A 159 -7.92 -9.91 12.14
CA VAL A 159 -7.11 -11.07 12.61
C VAL A 159 -7.98 -12.26 13.03
N SER A 160 -9.25 -12.00 13.33
CA SER A 160 -10.24 -12.97 13.82
C SER A 160 -10.66 -14.04 12.80
N ARG A 161 -10.30 -13.87 11.51
CA ARG A 161 -10.59 -14.80 10.42
C ARG A 161 -9.55 -14.71 9.31
N LEU A 162 -9.37 -15.79 8.57
CA LEU A 162 -8.59 -15.78 7.34
C LEU A 162 -9.31 -14.97 6.25
N ASP A 163 -8.61 -14.01 5.68
CA ASP A 163 -9.01 -13.09 4.61
C ASP A 163 -7.77 -12.83 3.74
N ALA A 164 -7.19 -13.93 3.23
CA ALA A 164 -5.93 -13.95 2.50
C ALA A 164 -6.10 -14.01 0.96
N ASP A 165 -7.35 -13.96 0.50
CA ASP A 165 -7.67 -13.92 -0.93
C ASP A 165 -7.16 -12.63 -1.59
N GLN A 166 -6.78 -12.73 -2.86
CA GLN A 166 -6.21 -11.66 -3.67
C GLN A 166 -7.07 -11.40 -4.92
N ASP A 167 -7.56 -10.17 -5.08
CA ASP A 167 -8.30 -9.71 -6.25
C ASP A 167 -7.36 -8.94 -7.20
N ALA A 168 -7.09 -9.53 -8.38
CA ALA A 168 -6.25 -8.91 -9.41
C ALA A 168 -6.81 -7.57 -9.93
N ALA A 169 -8.14 -7.41 -9.98
CA ALA A 169 -8.77 -6.14 -10.35
C ALA A 169 -8.63 -5.10 -9.24
N ARG A 170 -8.64 -5.52 -7.96
CA ARG A 170 -8.33 -4.64 -6.82
C ARG A 170 -6.87 -4.20 -6.83
N ALA A 171 -5.93 -5.12 -7.11
CA ALA A 171 -4.52 -4.81 -7.28
C ALA A 171 -4.28 -3.80 -8.42
N ALA A 172 -4.92 -4.00 -9.58
CA ALA A 172 -4.85 -3.05 -10.69
C ALA A 172 -5.42 -1.66 -10.34
N ARG A 173 -6.57 -1.60 -9.62
CA ARG A 173 -7.15 -0.35 -9.12
C ARG A 173 -6.22 0.35 -8.12
N ALA A 174 -5.58 -0.38 -7.22
CA ALA A 174 -4.63 0.15 -6.24
C ALA A 174 -3.38 0.73 -6.92
N GLN A 175 -2.78 0.00 -7.86
CA GLN A 175 -1.65 0.49 -8.67
C GLN A 175 -2.01 1.79 -9.41
N ALA A 176 -3.18 1.84 -10.07
CA ALA A 176 -3.63 3.03 -10.80
C ALA A 176 -4.02 4.20 -9.87
N ALA A 177 -4.49 3.95 -8.65
CA ALA A 177 -4.70 4.99 -7.65
C ALA A 177 -3.36 5.57 -7.16
N TRP A 178 -2.42 4.69 -6.80
CA TRP A 178 -1.07 5.08 -6.35
C TRP A 178 -0.32 5.90 -7.40
N GLN A 179 -0.32 5.44 -8.66
CA GLN A 179 0.32 6.17 -9.77
C GLN A 179 -0.27 7.57 -10.00
N ARG A 180 -1.58 7.76 -9.78
CA ARG A 180 -2.23 9.08 -9.87
C ARG A 180 -1.86 9.96 -8.70
N ALA A 181 -1.92 9.45 -7.47
CA ALA A 181 -1.60 10.19 -6.25
C ALA A 181 -0.13 10.64 -6.19
N HIS A 182 0.79 9.80 -6.67
CA HIS A 182 2.24 10.04 -6.59
C HIS A 182 2.88 10.40 -7.93
N ALA A 183 2.08 10.86 -8.91
CA ALA A 183 2.55 11.19 -10.26
C ALA A 183 3.70 12.22 -10.28
N SER A 184 3.73 13.16 -9.34
CA SER A 184 4.84 14.13 -9.17
C SER A 184 6.13 13.43 -8.73
N VAL A 185 6.06 12.54 -7.74
CA VAL A 185 7.19 11.74 -7.24
C VAL A 185 7.72 10.82 -8.35
N ILE A 186 6.83 10.18 -9.11
CA ILE A 186 7.19 9.31 -10.24
C ILE A 186 7.87 10.11 -11.37
N ARG A 187 7.40 11.33 -11.69
CA ARG A 187 8.07 12.20 -12.67
C ARG A 187 9.48 12.60 -12.20
N SER A 188 9.63 12.96 -10.93
CA SER A 188 10.95 13.21 -10.31
C SER A 188 11.81 11.93 -10.23
N ALA A 189 11.22 10.74 -10.38
CA ALA A 189 11.91 9.46 -10.41
C ALA A 189 12.24 8.94 -11.83
N GLY A 190 11.69 9.53 -12.88
CA GLY A 190 11.77 9.04 -14.26
C GLY A 190 13.09 9.25 -15.01
N GLY A 191 14.24 9.19 -14.32
CA GLY A 191 15.56 9.53 -14.90
C GLY A 191 16.63 8.43 -14.86
N GLY A 192 16.32 7.22 -14.39
CA GLY A 192 17.25 6.07 -14.44
C GLY A 192 17.04 5.20 -15.69
N PRO A 193 18.07 4.48 -16.17
CA PRO A 193 17.89 3.50 -17.23
C PRO A 193 16.90 2.43 -16.76
N ARG A 194 15.88 2.14 -17.56
CA ARG A 194 14.94 1.06 -17.22
C ARG A 194 15.62 -0.27 -17.54
N TYR A 195 15.27 -1.34 -16.83
CA TYR A 195 15.73 -2.70 -17.16
C TYR A 195 15.42 -3.08 -18.63
N ARG A 196 14.37 -2.48 -19.21
CA ARG A 196 13.99 -2.59 -20.63
C ARG A 196 15.05 -2.06 -21.61
N ASP A 197 15.86 -1.10 -21.18
CA ASP A 197 16.79 -0.33 -22.00
C ASP A 197 18.26 -0.78 -21.77
N ALA A 198 18.48 -1.78 -20.91
CA ALA A 198 19.77 -2.46 -20.74
C ALA A 198 20.14 -3.26 -22.01
N PRO A 199 21.37 -3.15 -22.55
CA PRO A 199 21.77 -3.90 -23.73
C PRO A 199 21.74 -5.41 -23.48
N LYS A 200 21.22 -6.19 -24.44
CA LYS A 200 21.25 -7.66 -24.36
C LYS A 200 22.70 -8.15 -24.29
N GLY A 201 23.06 -8.83 -23.21
CA GLY A 201 24.40 -9.39 -23.01
C GLY A 201 25.37 -8.50 -22.22
N VAL A 202 24.95 -7.29 -21.82
CA VAL A 202 25.72 -6.47 -20.87
C VAL A 202 25.10 -6.65 -19.49
N MET A 203 25.78 -7.43 -18.64
CA MET A 203 25.53 -7.37 -17.19
C MET A 203 25.86 -5.95 -16.72
N PRO A 204 25.11 -5.37 -15.75
CA PRO A 204 25.55 -4.16 -15.07
C PRO A 204 26.97 -4.37 -14.55
N ASP A 205 27.85 -3.39 -14.74
CA ASP A 205 29.18 -3.46 -14.16
C ASP A 205 29.05 -3.36 -12.64
N LEU A 206 29.34 -4.47 -11.94
CA LEU A 206 29.25 -4.60 -10.49
C LEU A 206 30.53 -4.10 -9.79
N SER A 207 31.40 -3.40 -10.51
CA SER A 207 32.71 -2.94 -10.06
C SER A 207 32.65 -1.91 -8.91
N ASP A 208 31.62 -1.06 -8.87
CA ASP A 208 31.51 0.04 -7.89
C ASP A 208 30.92 -0.38 -6.53
N ASP A 209 30.25 -1.53 -6.43
CA ASP A 209 29.64 -2.07 -5.18
C ASP A 209 30.50 -3.16 -4.51
N ALA A 210 31.83 -3.15 -4.72
CA ALA A 210 32.79 -4.06 -4.09
C ALA A 210 32.93 -3.90 -2.55
N GLY A 211 32.01 -3.18 -1.90
CA GLY A 211 31.88 -3.04 -0.45
C GLY A 211 31.27 -4.28 0.22
N ALA A 212 32.10 -5.31 0.40
CA ALA A 212 31.82 -6.48 1.25
C ALA A 212 30.56 -7.30 0.89
N ALA A 213 30.61 -8.01 -0.25
CA ALA A 213 29.77 -9.18 -0.46
C ALA A 213 30.08 -10.26 0.58
N GLN A 214 29.30 -10.31 1.67
CA GLN A 214 29.40 -11.38 2.66
C GLN A 214 28.95 -12.70 2.04
N SER A 215 29.81 -13.73 2.14
CA SER A 215 29.57 -15.07 1.62
C SER A 215 28.47 -15.78 2.41
N GLY A 216 27.22 -15.55 2.03
CA GLY A 216 26.07 -16.34 2.47
C GLY A 216 26.07 -17.75 1.87
N PRO A 217 25.29 -18.69 2.43
CA PRO A 217 25.22 -20.07 1.93
C PRO A 217 24.71 -20.08 0.49
N ALA A 218 25.34 -20.92 -0.36
CA ALA A 218 24.96 -21.05 -1.77
C ALA A 218 23.48 -21.45 -1.90
N ALA A 219 22.67 -20.54 -2.42
CA ALA A 219 21.24 -20.77 -2.58
C ALA A 219 20.99 -21.76 -3.72
N THR A 220 20.79 -23.03 -3.35
CA THR A 220 20.37 -24.09 -4.28
C THR A 220 18.91 -23.87 -4.66
N TYR A 221 18.67 -23.05 -5.68
CA TYR A 221 17.33 -22.83 -6.21
C TYR A 221 16.86 -24.06 -7.01
N PRO A 222 15.65 -24.60 -6.74
CA PRO A 222 15.09 -25.66 -7.56
C PRO A 222 14.81 -25.14 -8.97
N VAL A 223 15.41 -25.78 -9.97
CA VAL A 223 15.17 -25.47 -11.38
C VAL A 223 13.70 -25.72 -11.72
N SER A 224 13.00 -24.70 -12.20
CA SER A 224 11.57 -24.83 -12.52
C SER A 224 11.34 -25.78 -13.70
N PRO A 225 10.20 -26.49 -13.78
CA PRO A 225 9.94 -27.44 -14.87
C PRO A 225 10.03 -26.83 -16.28
N SER A 226 9.71 -25.54 -16.43
CA SER A 226 9.86 -24.80 -17.69
C SER A 226 11.32 -24.53 -18.05
N MET A 227 12.16 -24.21 -17.07
CA MET A 227 13.60 -24.02 -17.25
C MET A 227 14.31 -25.35 -17.54
N LEU A 228 13.90 -26.42 -16.84
CA LEU A 228 14.35 -27.79 -17.09
C LEU A 228 14.01 -28.25 -18.51
N LYS A 229 12.78 -27.96 -18.98
CA LYS A 229 12.36 -28.22 -20.35
C LYS A 229 13.16 -27.42 -21.38
N ALA A 230 13.43 -26.14 -21.12
CA ALA A 230 14.26 -25.31 -22.00
C ALA A 230 15.69 -25.87 -22.12
N MET A 231 16.32 -26.25 -21.00
CA MET A 231 17.64 -26.90 -21.00
C MET A 231 17.64 -28.23 -21.76
N GLN A 232 16.59 -29.06 -21.61
CA GLN A 232 16.45 -30.31 -22.36
C GLN A 232 16.23 -30.09 -23.86
N ASP A 233 15.46 -29.07 -24.24
CA ASP A 233 15.23 -28.70 -25.63
C ASP A 233 16.52 -28.13 -26.26
N GLU A 234 17.34 -27.41 -25.50
CA GLU A 234 18.64 -26.87 -25.93
C GLU A 234 19.75 -27.94 -26.02
N MET A 235 19.81 -28.88 -25.05
CA MET A 235 20.66 -30.07 -25.17
C MET A 235 20.25 -30.97 -26.34
N ARG A 236 18.96 -31.05 -26.71
CA ARG A 236 18.54 -31.79 -27.92
C ARG A 236 18.96 -31.07 -29.21
N LYS A 237 19.10 -29.74 -29.17
CA LYS A 237 19.46 -28.91 -30.32
C LYS A 237 20.97 -28.88 -30.60
N TYR A 238 21.80 -29.01 -29.56
CA TYR A 238 23.27 -28.88 -29.67
C TYR A 238 24.07 -30.06 -29.10
N GLY A 239 23.45 -30.97 -28.33
CA GLY A 239 24.09 -32.07 -27.60
C GLY A 239 24.38 -33.32 -28.43
N HIS A 240 24.80 -33.16 -29.68
CA HIS A 240 25.37 -34.24 -30.49
C HIS A 240 26.86 -33.97 -30.74
N PRO A 241 27.76 -34.34 -29.81
CA PRO A 241 29.15 -34.55 -30.16
C PRO A 241 29.22 -35.73 -31.14
N SER A 242 29.43 -35.45 -32.42
CA SER A 242 29.78 -36.49 -33.39
C SER A 242 31.12 -37.11 -33.00
N PRO A 243 31.21 -38.43 -32.77
CA PRO A 243 32.49 -39.05 -32.45
C PRO A 243 33.38 -39.10 -33.70
N LYS A 244 34.53 -38.41 -33.64
CA LYS A 244 35.69 -38.57 -34.50
C LYS A 244 36.96 -38.31 -33.69
#